data_AF-A0A838HA48-F1
#
_entry.id   AF-A0A838HA48-F1
#
_cell.length_a   1.000
_cell.length_b   1.000
_cell.length_c   1.000
_cell.angle_alpha   90.00
_cell.angle_beta   90.00
_cell.angle_gamma   90.00
#
_symmetry.space_group_name_H-M   'P 1'
#
loop_
_entity.id
_entity.type
_entity.pdbx_description
1 polymer ?
#
loop_
_entity_poly.entity_id
_entity_poly.type
_entity_poly.pdbx_seq_one_letter_code
_entity_poly.pdbx_strand_id
1 'polypeptide(L)'
;MSHARLAQVTGLSKTYLVRLETDPASNPSLEVLHRIADALDITVADLIGAPRVQFEPDDASLPPSLRAFADQAKLSQRELRTLASIRWRKGEEPQTGERWRFILDSLRASRQLDEHND
;
A
#
# COMPACT_ATOMS: atom_id res chain seq x y z
N MET A 1 7.08 -2.37 21.50
CA MET A 1 6.80 -1.16 22.30
C MET A 1 6.05 -1.56 23.57
N SER A 2 6.23 -0.90 24.71
CA SER A 2 5.49 -1.22 25.96
C SER A 2 4.13 -0.51 26.02
N HIS A 3 3.16 -1.02 26.78
CA HIS A 3 1.84 -0.37 26.96
C HIS A 3 1.93 1.04 27.55
N ALA A 4 2.90 1.27 28.44
CA ALA A 4 3.14 2.60 29.00
C ALA A 4 3.58 3.58 27.91
N ARG A 5 4.45 3.13 26.99
CA ARG A 5 4.90 3.94 25.87
C ARG A 5 3.78 4.14 24.83
N LEU A 6 3.00 3.11 24.53
CA LEU A 6 1.84 3.20 23.62
C LEU A 6 0.79 4.17 24.16
N ALA A 7 0.48 4.12 25.46
CA ALA A 7 -0.43 5.05 26.12
C ALA A 7 0.03 6.51 25.95
N GLN A 8 1.31 6.77 26.16
CA GLN A 8 1.89 8.10 26.03
C GLN A 8 1.79 8.64 24.59
N VAL A 9 2.15 7.81 23.60
CA VAL A 9 2.17 8.23 22.19
C VAL A 9 0.76 8.37 21.62
N THR A 10 -0.12 7.43 21.95
CA THR A 10 -1.50 7.47 21.44
C THR A 10 -2.36 8.47 22.18
N GLY A 11 -2.07 8.81 23.45
CA GLY A 11 -2.94 9.57 24.35
C GLY A 11 -4.08 8.74 24.94
N LEU A 12 -4.01 7.41 24.87
CA LEU A 12 -4.97 6.48 25.46
C LEU A 12 -4.51 6.04 26.85
N SER A 13 -5.44 5.64 27.72
CA SER A 13 -5.05 5.12 29.03
C SER A 13 -4.46 3.71 28.90
N LYS A 14 -3.46 3.41 29.74
CA LYS A 14 -2.85 2.07 29.80
C LYS A 14 -3.90 0.98 30.08
N THR A 15 -4.84 1.24 30.98
CA THR A 15 -5.94 0.31 31.31
C THR A 15 -6.85 0.06 30.11
N TYR A 16 -7.13 1.09 29.30
CA TYR A 16 -7.93 0.93 28.09
C TYR A 16 -7.20 0.08 27.05
N LEU A 17 -5.90 0.33 26.83
CA LEU A 17 -5.09 -0.49 25.91
C LEU A 17 -5.06 -1.97 26.33
N VAL A 18 -4.85 -2.25 27.61
CA VAL A 18 -4.90 -3.64 28.12
C VAL A 18 -6.27 -4.26 27.86
N ARG A 19 -7.36 -3.53 28.13
CA ARG A 19 -8.72 -4.01 27.84
C ARG A 19 -8.90 -4.37 26.37
N LEU A 20 -8.43 -3.51 25.44
CA LEU A 20 -8.52 -3.76 24.01
C LEU A 20 -7.79 -5.05 23.59
N GLU A 21 -6.70 -5.42 24.26
CA GLU A 21 -5.94 -6.64 23.95
C GLU A 21 -6.52 -7.91 24.58
N THR A 22 -7.15 -7.80 25.76
CA THR A 22 -7.60 -8.96 26.53
C THR A 22 -9.08 -9.28 26.38
N ASP A 23 -9.90 -8.29 26.03
CA ASP A 23 -11.35 -8.45 25.93
C ASP A 23 -11.79 -8.58 24.46
N PRO A 24 -12.16 -9.79 24.01
CA PRO A 24 -12.58 -10.02 22.64
C PRO A 24 -13.90 -9.34 22.27
N ALA A 25 -14.68 -8.86 23.25
CA ALA A 25 -15.89 -8.07 23.01
C ALA A 25 -15.61 -6.56 22.85
N SER A 26 -14.35 -6.13 23.03
CA SER A 26 -13.98 -4.72 22.83
C SER A 26 -14.18 -4.31 21.37
N ASN A 27 -14.97 -3.24 21.18
CA ASN A 27 -15.24 -2.64 19.88
C ASN A 27 -14.77 -1.17 19.86
N PRO A 28 -13.46 -0.90 19.69
CA PRO A 28 -12.93 0.47 19.64
C PRO A 28 -13.47 1.22 18.41
N SER A 29 -13.56 2.55 18.52
CA SER A 29 -13.91 3.39 17.36
C SER A 29 -12.78 3.38 16.31
N LEU A 30 -13.12 3.74 15.06
CA LEU A 30 -12.13 3.90 13.99
C LEU A 30 -11.03 4.91 14.35
N GLU A 31 -11.38 5.97 15.07
CA GLU A 31 -10.42 6.98 15.55
C GLU A 31 -9.38 6.35 16.51
N VAL A 32 -9.83 5.50 17.44
CA VAL A 32 -8.95 4.77 18.36
C VAL A 32 -8.03 3.83 17.61
N LEU A 33 -8.57 3.06 16.66
CA LEU A 33 -7.79 2.16 15.81
C LEU A 33 -6.75 2.94 14.99
N HIS A 34 -7.12 4.09 14.45
CA HIS A 34 -6.23 4.93 13.67
C HIS A 34 -5.07 5.47 14.51
N ARG A 35 -5.34 5.99 15.72
CA ARG A 35 -4.29 6.45 16.66
C ARG A 35 -3.31 5.34 17.02
N ILE A 36 -3.80 4.12 17.24
CA ILE A 36 -2.95 2.97 17.56
C ILE A 36 -2.11 2.55 16.35
N ALA A 37 -2.72 2.48 15.16
CA ALA A 37 -2.04 2.12 13.93
C ALA A 37 -0.92 3.12 13.57
N ASP A 38 -1.21 4.42 13.67
CA ASP A 38 -0.25 5.51 13.46
C ASP A 38 0.93 5.43 14.45
N ALA A 39 0.65 5.20 15.74
CA ALA A 39 1.70 5.02 16.75
C ALA A 39 2.58 3.77 16.56
N LEU A 40 2.10 2.80 15.78
CA LEU A 40 2.79 1.55 15.46
C LEU A 40 3.38 1.54 14.04
N ASP A 41 3.19 2.62 13.27
CA ASP A 41 3.61 2.75 11.87
C ASP A 41 3.08 1.63 10.96
N ILE A 42 1.80 1.29 11.12
CA ILE A 42 1.08 0.31 10.29
C ILE A 42 -0.26 0.88 9.82
N THR A 43 -0.91 0.21 8.86
CA THR A 43 -2.27 0.60 8.48
C THR A 43 -3.30 0.04 9.45
N VAL A 44 -4.49 0.66 9.52
CA VAL A 44 -5.64 0.10 10.27
C VAL A 44 -6.01 -1.29 9.73
N ALA A 45 -5.83 -1.52 8.43
CA ALA A 45 -6.07 -2.82 7.80
C ALA A 45 -5.09 -3.90 8.33
N ASP A 46 -3.80 -3.56 8.46
CA ASP A 46 -2.83 -4.45 9.09
C ASP A 46 -3.17 -4.71 10.57
N LEU A 47 -3.62 -3.67 11.30
CA LEU A 47 -3.97 -3.76 12.73
C LEU A 47 -5.14 -4.72 12.99
N ILE A 48 -6.17 -4.72 12.14
CA ILE A 48 -7.34 -5.60 12.28
C ILE A 48 -7.17 -6.96 11.59
N GLY A 49 -5.99 -7.24 11.02
CA GLY A 49 -5.74 -8.45 10.25
C GLY A 49 -6.62 -8.57 9.01
N ALA A 50 -7.05 -7.43 8.43
CA ALA A 50 -7.81 -7.46 7.19
C ALA A 50 -6.94 -8.14 6.11
N PRO A 51 -7.52 -9.03 5.29
CA PRO A 51 -6.78 -9.63 4.20
C PRO A 51 -6.17 -8.51 3.36
N ARG A 52 -4.84 -8.55 3.21
CA ARG A 52 -4.16 -7.65 2.28
C ARG A 52 -4.75 -7.92 0.91
N VAL A 53 -5.58 -7.00 0.43
CA VAL A 53 -6.05 -7.03 -0.95
C VAL A 53 -4.80 -6.79 -1.79
N GLN A 54 -4.13 -7.88 -2.17
CA GLN A 54 -3.18 -7.81 -3.25
C GLN A 54 -4.00 -7.30 -4.43
N PHE A 55 -3.60 -6.15 -4.96
CA PHE A 55 -4.22 -5.64 -6.18
C PHE A 55 -3.94 -6.68 -7.27
N GLU A 56 -4.91 -7.57 -7.48
CA GLU A 56 -5.03 -8.32 -8.70
C GLU A 56 -5.79 -7.40 -9.64
N PRO A 57 -5.12 -6.77 -10.61
CA PRO A 57 -5.84 -6.06 -11.63
C PRO A 57 -6.77 -7.07 -12.29
N ASP A 58 -8.08 -6.93 -12.04
CA ASP A 58 -9.06 -7.54 -12.91
C ASP A 58 -8.78 -6.98 -14.30
N ASP A 59 -8.65 -7.86 -15.30
CA ASP A 59 -8.25 -7.46 -16.63
C ASP A 59 -9.19 -6.37 -17.15
N ALA A 60 -10.49 -6.43 -16.81
CA ALA A 60 -11.50 -5.42 -17.15
C ALA A 60 -11.22 -4.01 -16.59
N SER A 61 -10.42 -3.87 -15.53
CA SER A 61 -10.09 -2.60 -14.86
C SER A 61 -8.82 -1.92 -15.40
N LEU A 62 -8.05 -2.60 -16.25
CA LEU A 62 -6.80 -2.06 -16.78
C LEU A 62 -7.06 -1.04 -17.92
N PRO A 63 -6.31 0.07 -17.93
CA PRO A 63 -6.34 1.02 -19.04
C PRO A 63 -6.01 0.30 -20.36
N PRO A 64 -6.76 0.53 -21.45
CA PRO A 64 -6.52 -0.16 -22.72
C PRO A 64 -5.08 0.03 -23.25
N SER A 65 -4.50 1.21 -23.02
CA SER A 65 -3.11 1.53 -23.36
C SER A 65 -2.11 0.68 -22.58
N LEU A 66 -2.37 0.40 -21.30
CA LEU A 66 -1.53 -0.43 -20.45
C LEU A 66 -1.63 -1.90 -20.85
N ARG A 67 -2.84 -2.40 -21.14
CA ARG A 67 -3.04 -3.79 -21.60
C ARG A 67 -2.30 -4.05 -22.90
N ALA A 68 -2.48 -3.19 -23.90
CA ALA A 68 -1.78 -3.29 -25.18
C ALA A 68 -0.25 -3.25 -25.01
N PHE A 69 0.26 -2.39 -24.13
CA PHE A 69 1.69 -2.35 -23.82
C PHE A 69 2.17 -3.62 -23.11
N ALA A 70 1.37 -4.15 -22.17
CA ALA A 70 1.71 -5.35 -21.42
C ALA A 70 1.90 -6.56 -22.33
N ASP A 71 0.99 -6.73 -23.30
CA ASP A 71 1.05 -7.81 -24.30
C ASP A 71 2.27 -7.66 -25.22
N GLN A 72 2.50 -6.44 -25.73
CA GLN A 72 3.62 -6.15 -26.64
C GLN A 72 4.98 -6.32 -25.96
N ALA A 73 5.13 -5.82 -24.74
CA ALA A 73 6.39 -5.85 -23.98
C ALA A 73 6.57 -7.13 -23.17
N LYS A 74 5.58 -8.04 -23.18
CA LYS A 74 5.55 -9.29 -22.39
C LYS A 74 5.87 -9.04 -20.92
N LEU A 75 5.16 -8.08 -20.31
CA LEU A 75 5.42 -7.69 -18.93
C LEU A 75 5.19 -8.84 -17.96
N SER A 76 6.03 -8.92 -16.93
CA SER A 76 5.77 -9.81 -15.81
C SER A 76 4.55 -9.32 -15.00
N GLN A 77 3.87 -10.25 -14.31
CA GLN A 77 2.77 -9.89 -13.40
C GLN A 77 3.17 -8.88 -12.32
N ARG A 78 4.46 -8.83 -11.95
CA ARG A 78 4.99 -7.83 -11.01
C ARG A 78 5.04 -6.44 -11.63
N GLU A 79 5.53 -6.33 -12.85
CA GLU A 79 5.63 -5.05 -13.57
C GLU A 79 4.26 -4.50 -13.92
N LEU A 80 3.36 -5.36 -14.41
CA LEU A 80 1.98 -4.98 -14.70
C LEU A 80 1.28 -4.43 -13.45
N ARG A 81 1.37 -5.13 -12.31
CA ARG A 81 0.83 -4.65 -11.03
C ARG A 81 1.46 -3.34 -10.57
N THR A 82 2.76 -3.16 -10.78
CA THR A 82 3.46 -1.93 -10.42
C THR A 82 2.94 -0.75 -11.24
N LEU A 83 2.79 -0.92 -12.56
CA LEU A 83 2.27 0.16 -13.42
C LEU A 83 0.80 0.46 -13.14
N ALA A 84 0.00 -0.58 -12.88
CA ALA A 84 -1.43 -0.44 -12.60
C ALA A 84 -1.74 0.14 -11.21
N SER A 85 -0.81 0.07 -10.25
CA SER A 85 -1.00 0.66 -8.92
C SER A 85 -0.76 2.18 -8.88
N ILE A 86 -0.14 2.75 -9.91
CA ILE A 86 0.15 4.19 -10.00
C ILE A 86 -1.18 4.96 -10.04
N ARG A 87 -1.34 5.89 -9.10
CA ARG A 87 -2.50 6.80 -9.06
C ARG A 87 -2.21 8.03 -9.91
N TRP A 88 -2.93 8.15 -11.02
CA TRP A 88 -2.84 9.31 -11.91
C TRP A 88 -3.76 10.43 -11.46
N ARG A 89 -3.31 11.68 -11.62
CA ARG A 89 -4.22 12.82 -11.61
C ARG A 89 -5.06 12.82 -12.89
N LYS A 90 -6.20 13.50 -12.85
CA LYS A 90 -7.13 13.56 -13.98
C LYS A 90 -6.41 14.04 -15.26
N GLY A 91 -6.39 13.19 -16.29
CA GLY A 91 -5.77 13.48 -17.59
C GLY A 91 -4.27 13.19 -17.70
N GLU A 92 -3.60 12.80 -16.61
CA GLU A 92 -2.17 12.48 -16.63
C GLU A 92 -1.90 11.01 -16.97
N GLU A 93 -2.93 10.16 -16.95
CA GLU A 93 -2.82 8.73 -17.25
C GLU A 93 -2.21 8.47 -18.63
N PRO A 94 -1.20 7.58 -18.75
CA PRO A 94 -0.54 7.31 -20.02
C PRO A 94 -1.50 6.69 -21.04
N GLN A 95 -1.58 7.34 -22.21
CA GLN A 95 -2.44 6.89 -23.31
C GLN A 95 -1.69 6.09 -24.37
N THR A 96 -0.36 5.99 -24.28
CA THR A 96 0.50 5.34 -25.29
C THR A 96 1.45 4.34 -24.66
N GLY A 97 1.80 3.29 -25.42
CA GLY A 97 2.78 2.29 -24.99
C GLY A 97 4.19 2.86 -24.79
N GLU A 98 4.58 3.88 -25.55
CA GLU A 98 5.87 4.58 -25.37
C GLU A 98 5.95 5.26 -24.00
N ARG A 99 4.86 5.90 -23.57
CA ARG A 99 4.81 6.55 -22.26
C ARG A 99 4.86 5.52 -21.12
N TRP A 100 4.19 4.38 -21.27
CA TRP A 100 4.32 3.27 -20.33
C TRP A 100 5.73 2.69 -20.25
N ARG A 101 6.39 2.52 -21.41
CA ARG A 101 7.79 2.08 -21.50
C ARG A 101 8.72 3.00 -20.74
N PHE A 102 8.59 4.31 -20.97
CA PHE A 102 9.40 5.31 -20.28
C PHE A 102 9.27 5.22 -18.76
N ILE A 103 8.04 5.06 -18.25
CA ILE A 103 7.79 4.91 -16.81
C ILE A 103 8.44 3.62 -16.29
N LEU A 104 8.27 2.50 -16.98
CA LEU A 104 8.84 1.22 -16.58
C LEU A 104 10.37 1.27 -16.53
N ASP A 105 11.01 1.85 -17.54
CA ASP A 105 12.46 1.97 -17.61
C ASP A 105 12.99 2.91 -16.52
N SER A 106 12.27 3.99 -16.21
CA SER A 106 12.59 4.88 -15.08
C SER A 106 12.53 4.15 -13.73
N LEU A 107 11.51 3.30 -13.52
CA LEU A 107 11.39 2.50 -12.31
C LEU A 107 12.50 1.44 -12.19
N ARG A 108 12.92 0.85 -13.32
CA ARG A 108 14.04 -0.11 -13.36
C ARG A 108 15.37 0.58 -13.04
N ALA A 109 15.64 1.70 -13.69
CA ALA A 109 16.85 2.49 -13.46
C ALA A 109 16.94 2.94 -11.99
N SER A 110 15.83 3.40 -11.41
CA SER A 110 15.80 3.81 -9.99
C SER A 110 16.21 2.68 -9.04
N ARG A 111 15.78 1.43 -9.27
CA ARG A 111 16.16 0.29 -8.41
C ARG A 111 17.62 -0.10 -8.56
N GLN A 112 18.16 0.01 -9.77
CA GLN A 112 19.58 -0.28 -10.01
C GLN A 112 20.49 0.72 -9.29
N LEU A 113 20.05 1.96 -9.08
CA LEU A 113 20.82 2.94 -8.31
C LEU A 113 20.99 2.53 -6.83
N ASP A 114 19.99 1.87 -6.25
CA ASP A 114 20.09 1.33 -4.89
C ASP A 114 21.11 0.18 -4.82
N GLU A 115 21.17 -0.67 -5.85
CA GLU A 115 22.11 -1.80 -5.95
C GLU A 115 23.59 -1.38 -6.13
N HIS A 116 23.85 -0.14 -6.57
CA HIS A 116 25.22 0.38 -6.74
C HIS A 116 25.75 1.13 -5.51
N ASN A 117 24.96 1.23 -4.44
CA ASN A 117 25.30 1.99 -3.23
C ASN A 117 25.54 1.10 -1.99
N ASP A 118 25.61 -0.21 -2.18
CA ASP A 118 26.06 -1.23 -1.21
C ASP A 118 27.45 -1.78 -1.59
#